data_AF-A0A535JTF8-F1
#
_entry.id   AF-A0A535JTF8-F1
#
_cell.length_a   1.000
_cell.length_b   1.000
_cell.length_c   1.000
_cell.angle_alpha   90.00
_cell.angle_beta   90.00
_cell.angle_gamma   90.00
#
_symmetry.space_group_name_H-M   'P 1'
#
loop_
_entity.id
_entity.type
_entity.pdbx_description
1 polymer ?
#
loop_
_entity_poly.entity_id
_entity_poly.type
_entity_poly.pdbx_seq_one_letter_code
_entity_poly.pdbx_strand_id
1 'polypeptide(L)' 'DDPGYFDCDLVGEYAIAGRLLELDRQGYGQLALNSVETSFAPEELKDEMRRGIADWVQKR' A
#
# COMPACT_ATOMS: atom_id res chain seq x y z
N ASP A 1 8.64 12.47 -0.84
CA ASP A 1 8.60 13.20 -2.11
C ASP A 1 7.48 14.20 -2.05
N ASP A 2 7.02 14.73 -3.16
CA ASP A 2 6.12 15.87 -3.17
C ASP A 2 5.14 15.68 -4.34
N PRO A 3 3.91 15.17 -4.10
CA PRO A 3 2.94 14.89 -5.16
C PRO A 3 2.73 16.08 -6.12
N GLY A 4 2.68 17.30 -5.59
CA GLY A 4 2.52 18.52 -6.39
C GLY A 4 3.77 18.96 -7.18
N TYR A 5 4.96 18.47 -6.81
CA TYR A 5 6.20 18.72 -7.55
C TYR A 5 6.42 17.66 -8.65
N PHE A 6 6.10 16.40 -8.36
CA PHE A 6 6.25 15.28 -9.29
C PHE A 6 5.03 15.05 -10.19
N ASP A 7 3.96 15.84 -10.01
CA ASP A 7 2.68 15.69 -10.71
C ASP A 7 2.18 14.24 -10.64
N CYS A 8 2.24 13.66 -9.44
CA CYS A 8 1.87 12.27 -9.19
C CYS A 8 0.89 12.16 -8.01
N ASP A 9 0.21 11.02 -7.92
CA ASP A 9 -0.60 10.65 -6.76
C ASP A 9 -0.23 9.24 -6.28
N LEU A 10 -0.73 8.87 -5.10
CA LEU A 10 -0.42 7.58 -4.48
C LEU A 10 -0.82 6.40 -5.38
N VAL A 11 -1.91 6.52 -6.14
CA VAL A 11 -2.39 5.46 -7.03
C VAL A 11 -1.44 5.29 -8.22
N GLY A 12 -1.00 6.40 -8.81
CA GLY A 12 0.00 6.44 -9.87
C GLY A 12 1.32 5.83 -9.43
N GLU A 13 1.80 6.16 -8.23
CA GLU A 13 3.03 5.58 -7.67
C GLU A 13 2.91 4.07 -7.45
N TYR A 14 1.78 3.59 -6.93
CA TYR A 14 1.52 2.15 -6.83
C TYR A 14 1.51 1.49 -8.21
N ALA A 15 0.84 2.08 -9.20
CA ALA A 15 0.81 1.53 -10.56
C ALA A 15 2.22 1.45 -11.19
N ILE A 16 3.06 2.46 -10.97
CA ILE A 16 4.46 2.46 -11.40
C ILE A 16 5.24 1.35 -10.68
N ALA A 17 5.11 1.24 -9.35
CA ALA A 17 5.77 0.21 -8.56
C ALA A 17 5.40 -1.20 -9.03
N GLY A 18 4.12 -1.48 -9.27
CA GLY A 18 3.71 -2.80 -9.74
C GLY A 18 4.16 -3.11 -11.16
N ARG A 19 4.28 -2.11 -12.04
CA ARG A 19 4.86 -2.32 -13.37
C ARG A 19 6.36 -2.60 -13.30
N LEU A 20 7.10 -1.85 -12.48
CA LEU A 20 8.56 -1.95 -12.41
C LEU A 20 9.05 -3.17 -11.62
N LEU A 21 8.29 -3.59 -10.60
CA LEU A 21 8.62 -4.72 -9.73
C LEU A 21 7.79 -5.96 -10.02
N GLU A 22 6.97 -5.93 -11.07
CA GLU A 22 6.07 -7.01 -11.48
C GLU A 22 5.17 -7.51 -10.33
N LEU A 23 4.63 -6.57 -9.54
CA LEU A 23 3.81 -6.91 -8.39
C LEU A 23 2.44 -7.44 -8.82
N ASP A 24 2.09 -8.60 -8.30
CA ASP A 24 0.73 -9.09 -8.28
C ASP A 24 -0.05 -8.51 -7.09
N ARG A 25 -1.31 -8.93 -6.93
CA ARG A 25 -2.16 -8.46 -5.83
C ARG A 25 -1.55 -8.74 -4.44
N GLN A 26 -0.79 -9.84 -4.29
CA GLN A 26 -0.09 -10.14 -3.04
C GLN A 26 1.07 -9.17 -2.81
N GLY A 27 1.85 -8.88 -3.85
CA GLY A 27 2.95 -7.90 -3.81
C GLY A 27 2.46 -6.50 -3.42
N TYR A 28 1.34 -6.06 -3.97
CA TYR A 28 0.70 -4.80 -3.57
C TYR A 28 0.25 -4.81 -2.11
N GLY A 29 -0.35 -5.91 -1.65
CA GLY A 29 -0.75 -6.06 -0.25
C GLY A 29 0.45 -5.97 0.70
N GLN A 30 1.56 -6.63 0.37
CA GLN A 30 2.77 -6.58 1.17
C GLN A 30 3.39 -5.17 1.21
N LEU A 31 3.40 -4.46 0.08
CA LEU A 31 3.89 -3.09 0.01
C LEU A 31 3.08 -2.14 0.92
N ALA A 32 1.75 -2.25 0.87
CA ALA A 32 0.87 -1.50 1.75
C ALA A 32 1.08 -1.87 3.23
N LEU A 33 1.21 -3.17 3.53
CA LEU A 33 1.42 -3.67 4.89
C LEU A 33 2.71 -3.13 5.50
N ASN A 34 3.80 -3.07 4.74
CA ASN A 34 5.07 -2.50 5.22
C ASN A 34 4.91 -1.05 5.69
N SER A 35 4.06 -0.26 5.02
CA SER A 35 3.76 1.12 5.41
C SER A 35 2.98 1.19 6.74
N VAL A 36 2.07 0.24 6.96
CA VAL A 36 1.32 0.13 8.22
C VAL A 36 2.23 -0.24 9.39
N GLU A 37 3.07 -1.28 9.21
CA GLU A 37 3.97 -1.75 10.28
C GLU A 37 4.95 -0.69 10.74
N THR A 38 5.51 0.08 9.79
CA THR A 38 6.50 1.13 10.07
C THR A 38 5.89 2.46 10.54
N SER A 39 4.57 2.58 10.52
CA SER A 39 3.89 3.82 10.93
C SER A 39 3.92 4.03 12.46
N PHE A 40 3.70 5.29 12.87
CA PHE A 40 3.48 5.67 14.27
C PHE A 40 2.01 5.56 14.72
N ALA A 41 1.18 4.87 13.94
CA ALA A 41 -0.23 4.69 14.27
C ALA A 41 -0.40 3.85 15.56
N PRO A 42 -1.48 4.06 16.33
CA PRO A 42 -1.87 3.16 17.40
C PRO A 42 -2.11 1.74 16.89
N GLU A 43 -1.90 0.75 17.75
CA GLU A 43 -2.00 -0.67 17.35
C GLU A 43 -3.40 -1.04 16.87
N GLU A 44 -4.44 -0.45 17.47
CA GLU A 44 -5.83 -0.68 17.08
C GLU A 44 -6.08 -0.23 15.63
N LEU A 45 -5.47 0.88 15.22
CA LEU A 45 -5.56 1.39 13.85
C LEU A 45 -4.73 0.53 12.89
N LYS A 46 -3.54 0.07 13.31
CA LYS A 46 -2.75 -0.88 12.50
C LYS A 46 -3.52 -2.17 12.26
N ASP A 47 -4.19 -2.69 13.29
CA ASP A 47 -5.03 -3.88 13.19
C ASP A 47 -6.20 -3.72 12.23
N GLU A 48 -6.86 -2.56 12.25
CA GLU A 48 -7.90 -2.24 11.27
C GLU A 48 -7.35 -2.24 9.84
N MET A 49 -6.21 -1.57 9.61
CA MET A 49 -5.58 -1.49 8.30
C MET A 49 -5.08 -2.85 7.81
N ARG A 50 -4.49 -3.68 8.68
CA ARG A 50 -4.07 -5.06 8.36
C ARG A 50 -5.24 -5.88 7.84
N ARG A 51 -6.39 -5.82 8.52
CA ARG A 51 -7.61 -6.51 8.08
C ARG A 51 -8.08 -5.98 6.73
N GLY A 52 -8.15 -4.66 6.56
CA GLY A 52 -8.56 -4.05 5.28
C GLY A 52 -7.66 -4.46 4.11
N ILE A 53 -6.34 -4.51 4.32
CA ILE A 53 -5.39 -4.96 3.30
C ILE A 53 -5.59 -6.45 3.00
N ALA A 54 -5.71 -7.30 4.01
CA ALA A 54 -5.94 -8.73 3.84
C ALA A 54 -7.22 -9.01 3.05
N ASP A 55 -8.31 -8.32 3.38
CA ASP A 55 -9.59 -8.41 2.68
C ASP A 55 -9.45 -7.98 1.20
N TRP A 56 -8.75 -6.88 0.94
CA TRP A 56 -8.50 -6.40 -0.43
C TRP A 56 -7.68 -7.40 -1.25
N VAL A 57 -6.67 -8.02 -0.63
CA VAL A 57 -5.82 -9.03 -1.28
C VAL A 57 -6.62 -10.27 -1.66
N GLN A 58 -7.58 -10.67 -0.83
CA GLN A 58 -8.41 -11.86 -1.06
C GLN A 58 -9.60 -11.61 -1.99
N LYS A 59 -10.01 -10.35 -2.18
CA LYS A 59 -11.13 -9.99 -3.04
C LYS A 59 -10.81 -10.29 -4.50
N ARG A 60 -11.61 -11.18 -5.11
CA ARG A 60 -11.53 -11.51 -6.54
C ARG A 60 -12.08 -10.39 -7.41
#